data_AF-A0A2S5M4K2-F1
#
_entry.id   AF-A0A2S5M4K2-F1
#
_cell.length_a   1.000
_cell.length_b   1.000
_cell.length_c   1.000
_cell.angle_alpha   90.00
_cell.angle_beta   90.00
_cell.angle_gamma   90.00
#
_symmetry.space_group_name_H-M   'P 1'
#
loop_
_entity.id
_entity.type
_entity.pdbx_description
1 polymer ?
#
loop_
_entity_poly.entity_id
_entity_poly.type
_entity_poly.pdbx_seq_one_letter_code
_entity_poly.pdbx_strand_id
1 'polypeptide(L)'
;MVDTVRDMENEDTEEAALTPLIANPVAPERVADRLLIALRDHAPQSVFDWPDPETQTSDDRDALLSSRKTAADLLVKSKLARFTDDTRTDLDITNAGRYWALHGGYLAYLKEEPPSSGGGGRQRNPEMESLRAEYMKLRLGTFWWSFGLSVAGFVMSIISVAIALFYGDRLLR
;
A
#
# COMPACT_ATOMS: atom_id res chain seq x y z
N MET A 1 -44.85 46.46 41.47
CA MET A 1 -43.66 47.01 40.77
C MET A 1 -42.44 46.17 41.15
N VAL A 2 -42.49 44.88 40.82
CA VAL A 2 -41.42 43.86 40.77
C VAL A 2 -42.10 42.68 40.03
N ASP A 3 -41.34 41.91 39.24
CA ASP A 3 -41.72 40.72 38.48
C ASP A 3 -42.24 40.93 37.05
N THR A 4 -41.34 41.36 36.17
CA THR A 4 -41.40 41.03 34.74
C THR A 4 -39.98 40.99 34.16
N VAL A 5 -39.09 40.22 34.79
CA VAL A 5 -37.73 39.96 34.26
C VAL A 5 -37.41 38.50 34.51
N ARG A 6 -37.95 37.63 33.67
CA ARG A 6 -37.39 36.29 33.44
C ARG A 6 -38.03 35.75 32.17
N ASP A 7 -37.20 35.09 31.37
CA ASP A 7 -37.54 34.39 30.14
C ASP A 7 -37.58 35.27 28.89
N MET A 8 -36.40 35.67 28.41
CA MET A 8 -36.04 35.70 26.99
C MET A 8 -34.56 36.13 26.87
N GLU A 9 -33.64 35.16 26.91
CA GLU A 9 -32.33 35.21 26.23
C GLU A 9 -31.63 33.87 26.45
N ASN A 10 -32.14 32.86 25.78
CA ASN A 10 -31.32 31.76 25.27
C ASN A 10 -31.07 32.11 23.82
N GLU A 11 -29.91 32.66 23.50
CA GLU A 11 -29.30 32.54 22.18
C GLU A 11 -27.81 32.88 22.31
N ASP A 12 -26.99 31.93 21.88
CA ASP A 12 -25.67 32.17 21.31
C ASP A 12 -24.51 32.55 22.24
N THR A 13 -24.27 31.71 23.26
CA THR A 13 -22.91 31.52 23.81
C THR A 13 -22.24 30.26 23.26
N GLU A 14 -22.37 30.01 21.95
CA GLU A 14 -21.42 29.19 21.19
C GLU A 14 -20.28 30.08 20.69
N GLU A 15 -19.54 30.68 21.61
CA GLU A 15 -18.21 31.27 21.34
C GLU A 15 -17.17 30.15 21.24
N ALA A 16 -17.51 29.11 20.46
CA ALA A 16 -16.63 28.02 20.11
C ALA A 16 -15.86 28.39 18.85
N ALA A 17 -14.55 28.52 19.01
CA ALA A 17 -13.56 28.30 17.97
C ALA A 17 -13.58 29.26 16.76
N LEU A 18 -13.32 30.54 17.00
CA LEU A 18 -12.69 31.40 15.99
C LEU A 18 -11.25 31.73 16.39
N THR A 19 -10.44 30.67 16.49
CA THR A 19 -8.99 30.79 16.39
C THR A 19 -8.67 31.30 14.98
N PRO A 20 -7.90 32.39 14.80
CA PRO A 20 -7.65 32.95 13.48
C PRO A 20 -6.90 31.94 12.60
N LEU A 21 -7.59 31.48 11.56
CA LEU A 21 -7.13 30.54 10.53
C LEU A 21 -6.18 31.21 9.51
N ILE A 22 -5.30 32.11 9.96
CA ILE A 22 -4.39 32.89 9.11
C ILE A 22 -2.98 32.81 9.71
N ALA A 23 -2.29 31.70 9.43
CA ALA A 23 -0.84 31.54 9.29
C ALA A 23 -0.50 30.04 9.31
N ASN A 24 -1.09 29.24 8.42
CA ASN A 24 -0.64 27.86 8.27
C ASN A 24 0.42 27.83 7.18
N PRO A 25 1.72 27.65 7.50
CA PRO A 25 2.70 27.29 6.47
C PRO A 25 2.14 26.06 5.75
N VAL A 26 2.21 26.03 4.42
CA VAL A 26 1.60 24.95 3.60
C VAL A 26 1.94 23.61 4.24
N ALA A 27 0.94 22.97 4.84
CA ALA A 27 1.16 21.79 5.66
C ALA A 27 1.93 20.76 4.81
N PRO A 28 3.06 20.22 5.30
CA PRO A 28 3.96 19.37 4.49
C PRO A 28 3.24 18.15 3.92
N GLU A 29 2.15 17.71 4.55
CA GLU A 29 1.28 16.64 4.07
C GLU A 29 0.54 17.01 2.77
N ARG A 30 0.12 18.28 2.61
CA ARG A 30 -0.51 18.76 1.36
C ARG A 30 0.50 18.89 0.23
N VAL A 31 1.74 19.26 0.57
CA VAL A 31 2.84 19.27 -0.40
C VAL A 31 3.18 17.84 -0.81
N ALA A 32 3.22 16.90 0.14
CA ALA A 32 3.45 15.48 -0.12
C ALA A 32 2.36 14.85 -0.98
N ASP A 33 1.09 15.19 -0.75
CA ASP A 33 -0.04 14.74 -1.54
C ASP A 33 0.09 15.12 -3.01
N ARG A 34 0.37 16.39 -3.26
CA ARG A 34 0.50 16.93 -4.61
C ARG A 34 1.77 16.44 -5.30
N LEU A 35 2.87 16.31 -4.55
CA LEU A 35 4.11 15.71 -5.05
C LEU A 35 3.90 14.25 -5.46
N LEU A 36 3.13 13.47 -4.67
CA LEU A 36 2.82 12.08 -5.00
C LEU A 36 1.96 11.96 -6.27
N ILE A 37 1.00 12.86 -6.45
CA ILE A 37 0.19 12.93 -7.67
C ILE A 37 1.06 13.33 -8.88
N ALA A 38 1.95 14.31 -8.73
CA ALA A 38 2.86 14.73 -9.79
C ALA A 38 3.83 13.61 -10.22
N LEU A 39 4.37 12.87 -9.24
CA LEU A 39 5.26 11.73 -9.48
C LEU A 39 4.58 10.59 -10.27
N ARG A 40 3.27 10.45 -10.17
CA ARG A 40 2.52 9.44 -10.95
C ARG A 40 2.69 9.66 -12.45
N ASP A 41 2.65 10.92 -12.87
CA ASP A 41 2.60 11.30 -14.29
C ASP A 41 4.01 11.59 -14.84
N HIS A 42 4.96 11.98 -13.97
CA HIS A 42 6.29 12.47 -14.37
C HIS A 42 7.47 11.88 -13.58
N ALA A 43 7.44 10.60 -13.18
CA ALA A 43 8.59 9.96 -12.56
C ALA A 43 9.73 9.65 -13.56
N PRO A 44 11.01 9.83 -13.19
CA PRO A 44 11.51 10.41 -11.94
C PRO A 44 11.44 11.95 -11.93
N GLN A 45 11.24 12.54 -10.76
CA GLN A 45 11.05 13.99 -10.60
C GLN A 45 11.96 14.59 -9.52
N SER A 46 12.60 15.72 -9.84
CA SER A 46 13.36 16.52 -8.88
C SER A 46 12.40 17.17 -7.87
N VAL A 47 12.68 16.96 -6.58
CA VAL A 47 11.93 17.52 -5.44
C VAL A 47 11.93 19.04 -5.45
N PHE A 48 13.05 19.63 -5.86
CA PHE A 48 13.26 21.07 -5.78
C PHE A 48 12.79 21.80 -7.03
N ASP A 49 12.84 21.16 -8.20
CA ASP A 49 12.48 21.79 -9.48
C ASP A 49 11.02 21.57 -9.90
N TRP A 50 10.24 20.86 -9.07
CA TRP A 50 8.82 20.62 -9.36
C TRP A 50 8.01 21.94 -9.37
N PRO A 51 7.29 22.24 -10.47
CA PRO A 51 6.40 23.38 -10.54
C PRO A 51 5.12 23.11 -9.72
N ASP A 52 5.13 23.49 -8.46
CA ASP A 52 3.93 23.56 -7.64
C ASP A 52 3.25 24.93 -7.81
N PRO A 53 2.01 24.99 -8.33
CA PRO A 53 1.30 26.24 -8.57
C PRO A 53 0.91 27.01 -7.30
N GLU A 54 0.79 26.36 -6.13
CA GLU A 54 0.39 27.06 -4.89
C GLU A 54 1.58 27.65 -4.13
N THR A 55 2.79 27.14 -4.35
CA THR A 55 3.99 27.61 -3.65
C THR A 55 4.77 28.67 -4.43
N GLN A 56 4.44 28.94 -5.69
CA GLN A 56 5.12 29.94 -6.53
C GLN A 56 4.99 31.39 -6.02
N THR A 57 3.96 31.69 -5.23
CA THR A 57 3.66 33.04 -4.71
C THR A 57 4.19 33.32 -3.31
N SER A 58 4.94 32.40 -2.70
CA SER A 58 5.52 32.61 -1.38
C SER A 58 6.83 33.40 -1.47
N ASP A 59 6.88 34.58 -0.83
CA ASP A 59 8.06 35.44 -0.74
C ASP A 59 9.24 34.77 0.01
N ASP A 60 8.98 33.71 0.79
CA ASP A 60 10.01 32.99 1.56
C ASP A 60 10.45 31.70 0.86
N ARG A 61 11.49 31.81 0.01
CA ARG A 61 12.02 30.69 -0.77
C ARG A 61 12.60 29.56 0.09
N ASP A 62 13.18 29.89 1.24
CA ASP A 62 13.84 28.89 2.10
C ASP A 62 12.79 28.05 2.85
N ALA A 63 11.70 28.68 3.28
CA ALA A 63 10.54 27.97 3.83
C ALA A 63 9.92 27.00 2.80
N LEU A 64 9.87 27.37 1.52
CA LEU A 64 9.38 26.48 0.45
C LEU A 64 10.29 25.27 0.22
N LEU A 65 11.61 25.48 0.16
CA LEU A 65 12.56 24.39 -0.06
C LEU A 65 12.54 23.41 1.11
N SER A 66 12.44 23.92 2.34
CA SER A 66 12.32 23.07 3.53
C SER A 66 11.02 22.26 3.53
N SER A 67 9.87 22.86 3.18
CA SER A 67 8.59 22.14 3.14
C SER A 67 8.56 21.03 2.08
N ARG A 68 9.12 21.28 0.89
CA ARG A 68 9.26 20.28 -0.18
C ARG A 68 10.15 19.11 0.25
N LYS A 69 11.26 19.40 0.92
CA LYS A 69 12.14 18.37 1.48
C LYS A 69 11.41 17.54 2.54
N THR A 70 10.70 18.19 3.46
CA THR A 70 9.91 17.47 4.48
C THR A 70 8.85 16.59 3.83
N ALA A 71 8.17 17.08 2.80
CA ALA A 71 7.19 16.29 2.04
C ALA A 71 7.82 15.07 1.36
N ALA A 72 8.98 15.24 0.72
CA ALA A 72 9.76 14.14 0.13
C ALA A 72 10.13 13.08 1.18
N ASP A 73 10.64 13.52 2.33
CA ASP A 73 11.01 12.63 3.44
C ASP A 73 9.78 11.89 4.00
N LEU A 74 8.60 12.53 4.06
CA LEU A 74 7.34 11.88 4.46
C LEU A 74 6.93 10.76 3.49
N LEU A 75 7.02 10.99 2.18
CA LEU A 75 6.70 9.99 1.16
C LEU A 75 7.66 8.80 1.19
N VAL A 76 8.94 9.05 1.46
CA VAL A 76 9.95 7.98 1.58
C VAL A 76 9.77 7.21 2.88
N LYS A 77 9.49 7.89 4.00
CA LYS A 77 9.21 7.26 5.30
C LYS A 77 8.01 6.34 5.25
N SER A 78 6.95 6.74 4.53
CA SER A 78 5.74 5.94 4.26
C SER A 78 5.91 4.91 3.14
N LYS A 79 7.10 4.80 2.53
CA LYS A 79 7.43 3.87 1.42
C LYS A 79 6.59 4.07 0.16
N LEU A 80 5.99 5.24 -0.01
CA LEU A 80 5.24 5.61 -1.22
C LEU A 80 6.17 6.08 -2.34
N ALA A 81 7.33 6.62 -1.99
CA ALA A 81 8.38 6.99 -2.93
C ALA A 81 9.76 6.51 -2.46
N ARG A 82 10.75 6.60 -3.34
CA ARG A 82 12.16 6.33 -3.04
C ARG A 82 13.04 7.40 -3.69
N PHE A 83 14.15 7.74 -3.06
CA PHE A 83 15.18 8.55 -3.72
C PHE A 83 15.93 7.70 -4.73
N THR A 84 16.14 8.23 -5.94
CA THR A 84 16.92 7.56 -6.99
C THR A 84 18.40 7.92 -6.95
N ASP A 85 18.74 9.04 -6.33
CA ASP A 85 20.11 9.55 -6.22
C ASP A 85 20.58 9.66 -4.76
N ASP A 86 21.89 9.56 -4.56
CA ASP A 86 22.53 9.66 -3.25
C ASP A 86 22.36 11.07 -2.65
N THR A 87 22.17 12.08 -3.50
CA THR A 87 21.96 13.48 -3.08
C THR A 87 20.54 13.77 -2.58
N ARG A 88 19.61 12.80 -2.67
CA ARG A 88 18.20 12.93 -2.26
C ARG A 88 17.45 14.09 -2.94
N THR A 89 17.76 14.31 -4.21
CA THR A 89 17.16 15.36 -5.05
C THR A 89 16.05 14.80 -5.93
N ASP A 90 16.26 13.60 -6.49
CA ASP A 90 15.30 12.94 -7.38
C ASP A 90 14.49 11.87 -6.66
N LEU A 91 13.17 11.89 -6.86
CA LEU A 91 12.21 10.92 -6.36
C LEU A 91 11.64 10.07 -7.50
N ASP A 92 11.48 8.79 -7.21
CA ASP A 92 10.74 7.82 -8.01
C ASP A 92 9.61 7.21 -7.18
N ILE A 93 8.50 6.90 -7.85
CA ILE A 93 7.28 6.42 -7.21
C ILE A 93 7.29 4.90 -7.07
N THR A 94 6.94 4.38 -5.89
CA THR A 94 6.83 2.92 -5.68
C THR A 94 5.50 2.38 -6.20
N ASN A 95 5.35 1.06 -6.29
CA ASN A 95 4.06 0.44 -6.63
C ASN A 95 2.94 0.82 -5.64
N ALA A 96 3.29 0.96 -4.35
CA ALA A 96 2.34 1.43 -3.33
C ALA A 96 1.98 2.91 -3.56
N GLY A 97 2.98 3.76 -3.84
CA GLY A 97 2.74 5.16 -4.19
C GLY A 97 1.83 5.33 -5.40
N ARG A 98 2.03 4.52 -6.46
CA ARG A 98 1.18 4.54 -7.66
C ARG A 98 -0.28 4.19 -7.35
N TYR A 99 -0.51 3.20 -6.49
CA TYR A 99 -1.84 2.85 -6.03
C TYR A 99 -2.50 4.03 -5.32
N TRP A 100 -1.83 4.62 -4.32
CA TRP A 100 -2.40 5.71 -3.54
C TRP A 100 -2.58 7.00 -4.34
N ALA A 101 -1.68 7.29 -5.28
CA ALA A 101 -1.83 8.41 -6.21
C ALA A 101 -3.10 8.32 -7.08
N LEU A 102 -3.64 7.11 -7.30
CA LEU A 102 -4.93 6.90 -7.98
C LEU A 102 -6.13 6.95 -7.03
N HIS A 103 -5.94 6.64 -5.75
CA HIS A 103 -7.00 6.49 -4.75
C HIS A 103 -7.17 7.72 -3.85
N GLY A 104 -6.73 8.90 -4.30
CA GLY A 104 -6.90 10.16 -3.56
C GLY A 104 -5.64 10.67 -2.86
N GLY A 105 -4.47 10.16 -3.25
CA GLY A 105 -3.17 10.73 -2.89
C GLY A 105 -2.66 10.32 -1.50
N TYR A 106 -1.75 11.12 -0.98
CA TYR A 106 -1.16 10.95 0.34
C TYR A 106 -2.17 11.22 1.47
N LEU A 107 -3.12 12.13 1.25
CA LEU A 107 -4.14 12.42 2.28
C LEU A 107 -5.14 11.26 2.40
N ALA A 108 -5.47 10.57 1.30
CA ALA A 108 -6.25 9.35 1.37
C ALA A 108 -5.49 8.23 2.10
N TYR A 109 -4.19 8.11 1.81
CA TYR A 109 -3.30 7.20 2.53
C TYR A 109 -3.36 7.44 4.04
N LEU A 110 -3.19 8.69 4.51
CA LEU A 110 -3.24 9.01 5.94
C LEU A 110 -4.60 8.71 6.61
N LYS A 111 -5.70 8.76 5.86
CA LYS A 111 -7.05 8.45 6.38
C LYS A 111 -7.28 6.95 6.54
N GLU A 112 -6.74 6.16 5.63
CA GLU A 112 -6.94 4.71 5.57
C GLU A 112 -5.81 3.93 6.26
N GLU A 113 -4.68 4.58 6.55
CA GLU A 113 -3.54 3.92 7.17
C GLU A 113 -3.92 3.41 8.59
N PRO A 114 -3.88 2.10 8.86
CA PRO A 114 -3.97 1.61 10.22
C PRO A 114 -2.73 2.10 10.99
N PRO A 115 -2.85 2.42 12.30
CA PRO A 115 -1.76 3.00 13.09
C PRO A 115 -0.59 2.01 13.26
N SER A 116 0.26 1.85 12.24
CA SER A 116 1.43 0.97 12.27
C SER A 116 2.43 1.18 11.13
N SER A 117 2.72 2.41 10.71
CA SER A 117 3.94 2.68 9.92
C SER A 117 5.14 2.89 10.84
N GLY A 118 5.53 1.81 11.53
CA GLY A 118 6.65 1.80 12.45
C GLY A 118 6.99 0.39 12.90
N GLY A 119 7.59 -0.41 12.02
CA GLY A 119 8.19 -1.68 12.41
C GLY A 119 7.86 -2.82 11.47
N GLY A 120 8.90 -3.45 10.94
CA GLY A 120 8.76 -4.66 10.15
C GLY A 120 8.08 -5.77 10.94
N GLY A 121 7.06 -6.36 10.36
CA GLY A 121 6.44 -7.54 10.94
C GLY A 121 5.03 -7.73 10.46
N ARG A 122 4.87 -8.35 9.27
CA ARG A 122 3.79 -9.33 9.05
C ARG A 122 2.41 -8.94 9.60
N GLN A 123 1.88 -7.78 9.25
CA GLN A 123 0.42 -7.67 9.20
C GLN A 123 -0.02 -8.41 7.94
N ARG A 124 0.00 -9.74 8.06
CA ARG A 124 -0.47 -10.65 7.03
C ARG A 124 -1.97 -10.44 6.98
N ASN A 125 -2.45 -9.94 5.86
CA ASN A 125 -3.88 -9.88 5.61
C ASN A 125 -4.42 -11.33 5.73
N PRO A 126 -5.27 -11.65 6.73
CA PRO A 126 -5.72 -13.02 7.00
C PRO A 126 -6.46 -13.62 5.80
N GLU A 127 -7.06 -12.77 4.96
CA GLU A 127 -7.70 -13.16 3.71
C GLU A 127 -6.70 -13.56 2.62
N MET A 128 -5.52 -12.94 2.58
CA MET A 128 -4.45 -13.35 1.68
C MET A 128 -3.77 -14.64 2.13
N GLU A 129 -3.73 -14.92 3.43
CA GLU A 129 -3.24 -16.19 3.95
C GLU A 129 -4.21 -17.35 3.69
N SER A 130 -5.52 -17.10 3.84
CA SER A 130 -6.54 -18.12 3.55
C SER A 130 -6.52 -18.49 2.07
N LEU A 131 -6.43 -17.51 1.16
CA LEU A 131 -6.30 -17.75 -0.28
C LEU A 131 -5.01 -18.54 -0.60
N ARG A 132 -3.87 -18.17 -0.02
CA ARG A 132 -2.62 -18.93 -0.21
C ARG A 132 -2.73 -20.37 0.30
N ALA A 133 -3.35 -20.57 1.46
CA ALA A 133 -3.56 -21.90 2.01
C ALA A 133 -4.49 -22.74 1.13
N GLU A 134 -5.53 -22.13 0.55
CA GLU A 134 -6.47 -22.79 -0.35
C GLU A 134 -5.81 -23.20 -1.67
N TYR A 135 -5.03 -22.31 -2.30
CA TYR A 135 -4.24 -22.66 -3.48
C TYR A 135 -3.20 -23.76 -3.20
N MET A 136 -2.55 -23.75 -2.03
CA MET A 136 -1.62 -24.81 -1.62
C MET A 136 -2.32 -26.17 -1.47
N LYS A 137 -3.54 -26.20 -0.92
CA LYS A 137 -4.34 -27.42 -0.80
C LYS A 137 -4.71 -28.00 -2.16
N LEU A 138 -5.14 -27.16 -3.11
CA LEU A 138 -5.45 -27.62 -4.46
C LEU A 138 -4.23 -28.28 -5.12
N ARG A 139 -3.06 -27.64 -5.04
CA ARG A 139 -1.83 -28.18 -5.63
C ARG A 139 -1.42 -29.51 -5.01
N LEU A 140 -1.60 -29.66 -3.71
CA LEU A 140 -1.31 -30.91 -3.01
C LEU A 140 -2.28 -32.02 -3.44
N GLY A 141 -3.57 -31.71 -3.60
CA GLY A 141 -4.57 -32.66 -4.10
C GLY A 141 -4.24 -33.18 -5.50
N THR A 142 -3.90 -32.28 -6.43
CA THR A 142 -3.50 -32.66 -7.80
C THR A 142 -2.21 -33.49 -7.80
N PHE A 143 -1.25 -33.13 -6.95
CA PHE A 143 -0.02 -33.90 -6.79
C PHE A 143 -0.32 -35.33 -6.33
N TRP A 144 -1.11 -35.52 -5.28
CA TRP A 144 -1.48 -36.85 -4.78
C TRP A 144 -2.24 -37.69 -5.82
N TRP A 145 -3.11 -37.06 -6.62
CA TRP A 145 -3.77 -37.73 -7.73
C TRP A 145 -2.80 -38.22 -8.80
N SER A 146 -1.88 -37.36 -9.24
CA SER A 146 -0.86 -37.74 -10.23
C SER A 146 0.09 -38.82 -9.71
N PHE A 147 0.46 -38.74 -8.43
CA PHE A 147 1.30 -39.72 -7.77
C PHE A 147 0.59 -41.08 -7.66
N GLY A 148 -0.68 -41.09 -7.25
CA GLY A 148 -1.50 -42.31 -7.19
C GLY A 148 -1.65 -42.98 -8.55
N LEU A 149 -1.92 -42.20 -9.61
CA LEU A 149 -1.96 -42.69 -11.00
C LEU A 149 -0.61 -43.31 -11.43
N SER A 150 0.50 -42.68 -11.07
CA SER A 150 1.83 -43.20 -11.37
C SER A 150 2.11 -44.53 -10.68
N VAL A 151 1.77 -44.66 -9.39
CA VAL A 151 1.96 -45.89 -8.62
C VAL A 151 1.08 -47.01 -9.16
N ALA A 152 -0.19 -46.72 -9.49
CA ALA A 152 -1.10 -47.69 -10.09
C ALA A 152 -0.57 -48.23 -11.43
N GLY A 153 -0.08 -47.34 -12.30
CA GLY A 153 0.54 -47.73 -13.57
C GLY A 153 1.80 -48.59 -13.37
N PHE A 154 2.63 -48.26 -12.38
CA PHE A 154 3.82 -49.04 -12.04
C PHE A 154 3.46 -50.46 -11.55
N VAL A 155 2.46 -50.59 -10.69
CA VAL A 155 1.99 -51.90 -10.20
C VAL A 155 1.41 -52.74 -11.35
N MET A 156 0.61 -52.13 -12.23
CA MET A 156 0.09 -52.82 -13.42
C MET A 156 1.22 -53.32 -14.34
N SER A 157 2.28 -52.53 -14.50
CA SER A 157 3.47 -52.93 -15.26
C SER A 157 4.16 -54.16 -14.64
N ILE A 158 4.37 -54.18 -13.31
CA ILE A 158 4.96 -55.33 -12.62
C ILE A 158 4.11 -56.58 -12.80
N ILE A 159 2.79 -56.46 -12.64
CA ILE A 159 1.86 -57.59 -12.82
C ILE A 159 1.93 -58.11 -14.25
N SER A 160 1.94 -57.22 -15.25
CA SER A 160 2.06 -57.60 -16.65
C SER A 160 3.36 -58.37 -16.93
N VAL A 161 4.48 -57.93 -16.37
CA VAL A 161 5.78 -58.61 -16.52
C VAL A 161 5.77 -59.96 -15.81
N ALA A 162 5.22 -60.05 -14.59
CA ALA A 162 5.13 -61.30 -13.86
C ALA A 162 4.31 -62.35 -14.64
N ILE A 163 3.15 -61.95 -15.17
CA ILE A 163 2.31 -62.81 -16.02
C ILE A 163 3.09 -63.25 -17.25
N ALA A 164 3.77 -62.34 -17.95
CA ALA A 164 4.56 -62.67 -19.13
C ALA A 164 5.67 -63.70 -18.83
N LEU A 165 6.34 -63.58 -17.68
CA LEU A 165 7.39 -64.53 -17.27
C LEU A 165 6.80 -65.92 -16.95
N PHE A 166 5.73 -65.99 -16.15
CA PHE A 166 5.13 -67.26 -15.76
C PHE A 166 4.47 -68.01 -16.93
N TYR A 167 3.81 -67.30 -17.85
CA TYR A 167 3.18 -67.91 -19.01
C TYR A 167 4.18 -68.15 -20.15
N GLY A 168 5.19 -67.31 -20.32
CA GLY A 168 6.24 -67.49 -21.31
C GLY A 168 7.13 -68.71 -21.04
N ASP A 169 7.49 -68.94 -19.78
CA ASP A 169 8.30 -70.12 -19.38
C ASP A 169 7.54 -71.44 -19.60
N ARG A 170 6.21 -71.40 -19.48
CA ARG A 170 5.34 -72.57 -19.72
C ARG A 170 5.10 -72.86 -21.21
N LEU A 171 5.39 -71.92 -22.09
CA LEU A 171 5.21 -72.03 -23.55
C LEU A 171 6.52 -72.41 -24.26
N LEU A 172 7.67 -72.16 -23.63
CA LEU A 172 9.00 -72.51 -24.12
C LEU A 172 9.50 -73.90 -23.65
N ARG A 173 8.83 -74.52 -22.67
CA ARG A 173 9.03 -75.91 -22.24
C ARG A 173 8.00 -76.83 -22.87
#